data_AF-A0A967VWD2-F1
#
_entry.id   AF-A0A967VWD2-F1
#
_cell.length_a   1.000
_cell.length_b   1.000
_cell.length_c   1.000
_cell.angle_alpha   90.00
_cell.angle_beta   90.00
_cell.angle_gamma   90.00
#
_symmetry.space_group_name_H-M   'P 1'
#
loop_
_entity.id
_entity.type
_entity.pdbx_description
1 polymer ?
#
loop_
_entity_poly.entity_id
_entity_poly.type
_entity_poly.pdbx_seq_one_letter_code
_entity_poly.pdbx_strand_id
1 'polypeptide(L)' 'ANNYAVSLLDDIDWVALLNPDAVADSKWLESLEEATRSYPNAWSFASRMNALDRAYEIDGAGDCYHVSGFAWRR' A
#
# COMPACT_ATOMS: atom_id res chain seq x y z
N ALA A 1 -9.91 1.26 12.73
CA ALA A 1 -10.76 1.36 11.52
C ALA A 1 -10.51 0.18 10.59
N ASN A 2 -9.31 0.04 10.01
CA ASN A 2 -9.00 -1.00 9.01
C ASN A 2 -9.33 -2.42 9.48
N ASN A 3 -8.84 -2.84 10.66
CA ASN A 3 -9.09 -4.20 11.17
C ASN A 3 -10.59 -4.51 11.32
N TYR A 4 -11.38 -3.52 11.74
CA TYR A 4 -12.83 -3.69 11.86
C TYR A 4 -13.48 -3.82 10.48
N ALA A 5 -13.13 -2.95 9.53
CA ALA A 5 -13.63 -3.05 8.17
C ALA A 5 -13.28 -4.39 7.52
N VAL A 6 -12.04 -4.85 7.68
CA VAL A 6 -11.58 -6.16 7.17
C VAL A 6 -12.33 -7.31 7.84
N SER A 7 -12.65 -7.22 9.14
CA SER A 7 -13.41 -8.28 9.83
C SER A 7 -14.86 -8.45 9.37
N LEU A 8 -15.37 -7.51 8.57
CA LEU A 8 -16.71 -7.56 7.97
C LEU A 8 -16.71 -8.11 6.54
N LEU A 9 -15.53 -8.42 5.99
CA LEU A 9 -15.38 -8.94 4.63
C LEU A 9 -15.17 -10.46 4.69
N ASP A 10 -15.84 -11.16 3.79
CA ASP A 10 -15.65 -12.60 3.55
C ASP A 10 -15.17 -12.78 2.10
N ASP A 11 -14.36 -13.83 1.86
CA ASP A 11 -13.94 -14.26 0.51
C ASP A 11 -13.19 -13.19 -0.31
N ILE A 12 -12.22 -12.51 0.30
CA ILE A 12 -11.39 -11.48 -0.35
C ILE A 12 -9.92 -11.93 -0.38
N ASP A 13 -9.30 -11.91 -1.57
CA ASP A 13 -7.88 -12.24 -1.74
C ASP A 13 -6.94 -11.11 -1.33
N TRP A 14 -7.31 -9.86 -1.64
CA TRP A 14 -6.48 -8.67 -1.42
C TRP A 14 -7.30 -7.49 -0.92
N VAL A 15 -6.73 -6.74 0.02
CA VAL A 15 -7.30 -5.48 0.52
C VAL A 15 -6.34 -4.34 0.18
N ALA A 16 -6.81 -3.37 -0.61
CA ALA A 16 -6.10 -2.12 -0.84
C ALA A 16 -6.57 -1.06 0.18
N LEU A 17 -5.62 -0.45 0.88
CA LEU A 17 -5.90 0.58 1.89
C LEU A 17 -5.45 1.94 1.35
N LEU A 18 -6.37 2.91 1.35
CA LEU A 18 -6.11 4.29 0.93
C LEU A 18 -6.50 5.24 2.06
N ASN A 19 -5.61 6.16 2.40
CA ASN A 19 -5.94 7.20 3.38
C ASN A 19 -6.96 8.19 2.77
N PRO A 20 -7.92 8.70 3.56
CA PRO A 20 -8.96 9.61 3.05
C PRO A 20 -8.43 10.97 2.59
N ASP A 21 -7.20 11.32 2.95
CA ASP A 21 -6.48 12.54 2.56
C ASP A 21 -5.50 12.32 1.40
N ALA A 22 -5.43 11.10 0.84
CA ALA A 22 -4.59 10.78 -0.30
C ALA A 22 -5.39 10.83 -1.62
N VAL A 23 -4.73 11.28 -2.69
CA VAL A 23 -5.25 11.22 -4.06
C VAL A 23 -4.59 10.04 -4.77
N ALA A 24 -5.40 9.06 -5.17
CA ALA A 24 -4.92 7.92 -5.95
C ALA A 24 -4.69 8.33 -7.42
N ASP A 25 -3.56 7.90 -7.98
CA ASP A 25 -3.34 7.92 -9.42
C ASP A 25 -4.39 7.03 -10.11
N SER A 26 -4.82 7.39 -11.33
CA SER A 26 -5.84 6.62 -12.06
C SER A 26 -5.43 5.17 -12.33
N LYS A 27 -4.12 4.88 -12.37
CA LYS A 27 -3.57 3.53 -12.54
C LYS A 27 -3.17 2.86 -11.23
N TRP A 28 -3.41 3.49 -10.09
CA TRP A 28 -2.91 3.04 -8.78
C TRP A 28 -3.35 1.61 -8.45
N LEU A 29 -4.65 1.32 -8.52
CA LEU A 29 -5.18 0.00 -8.18
C LEU A 29 -4.78 -1.07 -9.21
N GLU A 30 -4.80 -0.74 -10.50
CA GLU A 30 -4.35 -1.62 -11.59
C GLU A 30 -2.88 -2.03 -11.40
N SER A 31 -2.03 -1.08 -11.04
CA SER A 31 -0.60 -1.35 -10.82
C SER A 31 -0.36 -2.26 -9.60
N LEU A 32 -1.14 -2.10 -8.52
CA LEU A 32 -1.08 -2.99 -7.36
C LEU A 32 -1.55 -4.39 -7.72
N GLU A 33 -2.65 -4.50 -8.45
CA GLU A 33 -3.21 -5.75 -8.93
C GLU A 33 -2.22 -6.52 -9.82
N GLU A 34 -1.59 -5.85 -10.79
CA GLU A 34 -0.53 -6.42 -11.62
C GLU A 34 0.67 -6.91 -10.79
N ALA A 35 1.03 -6.16 -9.74
CA ALA A 35 2.11 -6.57 -8.83
C ALA A 35 1.76 -7.86 -8.07
N THR A 36 0.51 -8.05 -7.65
CA THR A 36 0.08 -9.30 -6.99
C THR A 36 0.29 -10.53 -7.87
N ARG A 37 0.05 -10.40 -9.18
CA ARG A 37 0.26 -11.49 -10.15
C ARG A 37 1.75 -11.71 -10.44
N SER A 38 2.50 -10.63 -10.53
CA SER A 38 3.94 -10.65 -10.87
C SER A 38 4.81 -11.18 -9.73
N TYR A 39 4.37 -11.00 -8.49
CA TYR A 39 5.09 -11.41 -7.28
C TYR A 39 4.21 -12.29 -6.38
N PRO A 40 3.89 -13.53 -6.80
CA PRO A 40 2.91 -14.38 -6.11
C PRO A 40 3.34 -14.82 -4.70
N ASN A 41 4.63 -14.66 -4.36
CA ASN A 41 5.16 -14.97 -3.02
C ASN A 41 5.18 -13.77 -2.07
N ALA A 42 4.81 -12.58 -2.54
CA ALA A 42 4.71 -11.41 -1.68
C ALA A 42 3.36 -11.42 -0.93
N TRP A 43 3.38 -11.01 0.34
CA TRP A 43 2.16 -10.94 1.17
C TRP A 43 1.60 -9.52 1.31
N SER A 44 2.36 -8.51 0.92
CA SER A 44 1.96 -7.11 1.01
C SER A 44 2.75 -6.27 0.02
N PHE A 45 2.11 -5.21 -0.46
CA PHE A 45 2.73 -4.22 -1.34
C PHE A 45 2.53 -2.82 -0.74
N ALA A 46 3.51 -1.95 -0.98
CA ALA A 46 3.41 -0.54 -0.64
C ALA A 46 3.56 0.29 -1.91
N SER A 47 2.74 1.33 -2.04
CA SER A 47 2.89 2.30 -3.14
C SER A 47 3.97 3.32 -2.79
N ARG A 48 4.67 3.83 -3.82
CA ARG A 48 5.40 5.09 -3.68
C ARG A 48 4.40 6.22 -3.56
N MET A 49 4.57 7.06 -2.55
CA MET A 49 3.80 8.27 -2.32
C MET A 49 4.68 9.47 -2.66
N ASN A 50 4.12 10.38 -3.45
CA ASN A 50 4.74 11.68 -3.71
C ASN A 50 4.03 12.74 -2.86
N ALA A 51 4.74 13.82 -2.52
CA ALA A 51 4.12 14.94 -1.83
C ALA A 51 3.02 15.57 -2.73
N LEU A 52 1.83 15.77 -2.17
CA LEU A 52 0.66 16.25 -2.92
C LEU A 52 0.89 17.63 -3.56
N ASP A 53 1.58 18.52 -2.84
CA ASP A 53 1.90 19.88 -3.28
C ASP A 53 3.23 19.99 -4.03
N ARG A 54 4.07 18.95 -3.96
CA ARG A 54 5.40 18.89 -4.57
C ARG A 54 5.58 17.53 -5.26
N ALA A 55 4.91 17.35 -6.39
CA ALA A 55 4.77 16.06 -7.08
C ALA A 55 6.09 15.35 -7.46
N TYR A 56 7.21 16.07 -7.49
CA TYR A 56 8.55 15.52 -7.76
C TYR A 56 9.32 15.11 -6.50
N GLU A 57 8.77 15.34 -5.32
CA GLU A 57 9.31 14.90 -4.04
C GLU A 57 8.62 13.62 -3.59
N ILE A 58 9.42 12.65 -3.14
CA ILE A 58 8.92 11.41 -2.55
C ILE A 58 8.55 11.71 -1.10
N ASP A 59 7.30 11.46 -0.74
CA ASP A 59 6.80 11.50 0.64
C ASP A 59 7.10 10.18 1.37
N GLY A 60 7.01 9.06 0.65
CA GLY A 60 7.45 7.76 1.16
C GLY A 60 7.55 6.69 0.08
N ALA A 61 8.48 5.76 0.23
CA ALA A 61 8.68 4.61 -0.68
C ALA A 61 8.36 3.26 -0.01
N GLY A 62 7.51 3.28 1.02
CA GLY A 62 7.16 2.14 1.85
C GLY A 62 7.97 2.07 3.14
N ASP A 63 7.75 0.99 3.90
CA ASP A 63 8.45 0.73 5.15
C ASP A 63 9.35 -0.50 5.03
N CYS A 64 10.52 -0.42 5.67
CA CYS A 64 11.41 -1.54 5.88
C CYS A 64 11.13 -2.16 7.25
N TYR A 65 11.14 -3.49 7.32
CA TYR A 65 10.89 -4.24 8.55
C TYR A 65 12.11 -5.11 8.89
N HIS A 66 12.55 -5.02 10.13
CA HIS A 66 13.50 -5.95 10.71
C HIS A 66 12.78 -7.14 11.35
N VAL A 67 13.41 -8.31 11.36
CA VAL A 67 12.84 -9.55 11.94
C VAL A 67 12.48 -9.43 13.43
N SER A 68 13.07 -8.46 14.13
CA SER A 68 12.71 -8.14 15.53
C SER A 68 11.41 -7.33 15.67
N GLY A 69 10.74 -7.01 14.57
CA GLY A 69 9.54 -6.16 14.55
C GLY A 69 9.81 -4.65 14.52
N PHE A 70 11.07 -4.23 14.36
CA PHE A 70 11.39 -2.81 14.19
C PHE A 70 11.09 -2.37 12.76
N ALA A 71 10.45 -1.21 12.58
CA ALA A 71 10.09 -0.66 11.28
C ALA A 71 10.63 0.76 11.08
N TRP A 72 11.00 1.11 9.85
CA TRP A 72 11.42 2.46 9.48
C TRP A 72 11.00 2.80 8.05
N ARG A 73 10.77 4.09 7.80
CA ARG A 73 10.40 4.59 6.48
C ARG A 73 11.57 4.52 5.51
N ARG A 74 11.26 4.24 4.24
CA ARG A 74 12.17 4.31 3.12
C ARG A 74 11.92 5.52 2.25
#